data_AF-A0A1Y1S6U8-F1
#
_entry.id   AF-A0A1Y1S6U8-F1
#
_cell.length_a   1.000
_cell.length_b   1.000
_cell.length_c   1.000
_cell.angle_alpha   90.00
_cell.angle_beta   90.00
_cell.angle_gamma   90.00
#
_symmetry.space_group_name_H-M   'P 1'
#
loop_
_entity.id
_entity.type
_entity.pdbx_description
1 polymer ?
#
loop_
_entity_poly.entity_id
_entity_poly.type
_entity_poly.pdbx_seq_one_letter_code
_entity_poly.pdbx_strand_id
1 'polypeptide(L)'
;MNNLLNWMLFRPTTGVWTLFRFMKMICNTIAQQTVLFLRVLEAKTGKCLAPKMSGNQGDESLLPRDAKIISAILRSLGIEECEPRVIVQLLEFAYKYSTGVMLDAQGYARHCESETITQKDIKLAIQTKSSQQFLPAPSRNLLQATAESINKNPLSMPDAENLIRVPNLKSGMYGMEFELGEADETNNND
;
A
#
# COMPACT_ATOMS: atom_id res chain seq x y z
N MET A 1 25.37 69.91 22.15
CA MET A 1 24.39 70.21 23.22
C MET A 1 23.09 70.62 22.54
N ASN A 2 21.95 70.14 23.03
CA ASN A 2 20.57 70.37 22.54
C ASN A 2 20.22 69.42 21.37
N ASN A 3 19.26 68.49 21.40
CA ASN A 3 18.03 68.38 22.18
C ASN A 3 17.72 66.91 22.45
N LEU A 4 17.83 66.48 23.71
CA LEU A 4 17.54 65.13 24.20
C LEU A 4 16.12 65.07 24.81
N LEU A 5 15.16 65.79 24.23
CA LEU A 5 13.81 65.98 24.76
C LEU A 5 12.82 66.23 23.61
N ASN A 6 12.51 65.22 22.79
CA ASN A 6 11.26 65.25 22.00
C ASN A 6 10.72 63.91 21.45
N TRP A 7 10.96 62.77 22.10
CA TRP A 7 10.37 61.49 21.65
C TRP A 7 9.64 60.73 22.76
N MET A 8 9.17 61.45 23.79
CA MET A 8 8.48 60.87 24.94
C MET A 8 6.97 61.11 24.93
N LEU A 9 6.35 61.23 23.75
CA LEU A 9 4.90 61.27 23.59
C LEU A 9 4.44 60.53 22.32
N PHE A 10 4.53 59.21 22.33
CA PHE A 10 3.62 58.39 21.54
C PHE A 10 3.15 57.20 22.38
N ARG A 11 1.96 57.37 22.99
CA ARG A 11 1.30 56.32 23.78
C ARG A 11 1.03 55.11 22.88
N PRO A 12 1.45 53.89 23.26
CA PRO A 12 1.12 52.70 22.50
C PRO A 12 -0.35 52.34 22.75
N THR A 13 -1.13 52.27 21.68
CA THR A 13 -2.48 51.70 21.70
C THR A 13 -2.38 50.18 21.93
N THR A 14 -3.28 49.65 22.74
CA THR A 14 -3.26 48.31 23.36
C THR A 14 -3.38 47.12 22.38
N GLY A 15 -3.47 47.35 21.07
CA GLY A 15 -3.71 46.30 20.06
C GLY A 15 -2.46 45.67 19.44
N VAL A 16 -1.31 46.35 19.43
CA VAL A 16 -0.11 45.83 18.73
C VAL A 16 0.59 44.75 19.54
N TRP A 17 0.52 44.85 20.87
CA TRP A 17 1.16 43.92 21.80
C TRP A 17 0.43 42.58 21.92
N THR A 18 -0.90 42.57 21.76
CA THR A 18 -1.69 41.34 21.71
C THR A 18 -1.38 40.56 20.43
N LEU A 19 -1.25 41.24 19.29
CA LEU A 19 -0.87 40.63 18.02
C LEU A 19 0.56 40.04 18.08
N PHE A 20 1.50 40.75 18.71
CA PHE A 20 2.87 40.25 18.86
C PHE A 20 2.96 39.04 19.81
N ARG A 21 2.16 39.02 20.89
CA ARG A 21 2.03 37.83 21.75
C ARG A 21 1.35 36.67 21.02
N PHE A 22 0.34 36.93 20.20
CA PHE A 22 -0.34 35.92 19.39
C PHE A 22 0.62 35.31 18.36
N MET A 23 1.44 36.14 17.71
CA MET A 23 2.43 35.69 16.74
C MET A 23 3.57 34.89 17.40
N LYS A 24 3.98 35.26 18.61
CA LYS A 24 4.97 34.50 19.39
C LYS A 24 4.42 33.16 19.91
N MET A 25 3.12 33.10 20.23
CA MET A 25 2.43 31.86 20.61
C MET A 25 2.27 30.92 19.41
N ILE A 26 1.84 31.43 18.25
CA ILE A 26 1.71 30.64 17.03
C ILE A 26 3.08 30.12 16.57
N CYS A 27 4.13 30.94 16.64
CA CYS A 27 5.48 30.51 16.26
C CYS A 27 6.03 29.42 17.19
N ASN A 28 5.79 29.51 18.50
CA ASN A 28 6.21 28.48 19.45
C ASN A 28 5.40 27.19 19.29
N THR A 29 4.08 27.26 19.01
CA THR A 29 3.27 26.07 18.75
C THR A 29 3.65 25.39 17.43
N ILE A 30 3.91 26.14 16.36
CA ILE A 30 4.40 25.58 15.10
C ILE A 30 5.79 24.96 15.26
N ALA A 31 6.69 25.62 16.01
CA ALA A 31 8.01 25.07 16.30
C ALA A 31 7.96 23.81 17.18
N GLN A 32 7.06 23.74 18.16
CA GLN A 32 6.87 22.54 18.98
C GLN A 32 6.24 21.40 18.16
N GLN A 33 5.28 21.69 17.26
CA GLN A 33 4.62 20.68 16.43
C GLN A 33 5.58 20.05 15.40
N THR A 34 6.50 20.83 14.80
CA THR A 34 7.46 20.31 13.80
C THR A 34 8.57 19.48 14.42
N VAL A 35 9.07 19.84 15.61
CA VAL A 35 10.11 19.06 16.31
C VAL A 35 9.55 17.72 16.81
N LEU A 36 8.31 17.67 17.27
CA LEU A 36 7.64 16.42 17.64
C LEU A 36 7.37 15.52 16.42
N PHE A 37 6.98 16.10 15.28
CA PHE A 37 6.78 15.35 14.04
C PHE A 37 8.10 14.83 13.45
N LEU A 38 9.19 15.59 13.53
CA LEU A 38 10.53 15.12 13.17
C LEU A 38 11.03 14.02 14.13
N ARG A 39 10.77 14.14 15.44
CA ARG A 39 11.14 13.12 16.44
C ARG A 39 10.35 11.82 16.27
N VAL A 40 9.07 11.89 15.85
CA VAL A 40 8.25 10.71 15.53
C VAL A 40 8.73 10.03 14.23
N LEU A 41 9.28 10.80 13.28
CA LEU A 41 9.92 10.25 12.08
C LEU A 41 11.32 9.66 12.35
N GLU A 42 12.16 10.29 13.19
CA GLU A 42 13.48 9.76 13.60
C GLU A 42 13.37 8.53 14.52
N ALA A 43 12.33 8.43 15.35
CA ALA A 43 12.14 7.27 16.22
C ALA A 43 11.81 5.98 15.46
N LYS A 44 11.40 6.06 14.19
CA LYS A 44 11.05 4.91 13.35
C LYS A 44 12.21 4.40 12.47
N THR A 45 13.33 5.13 12.39
CA THR A 45 14.54 4.74 11.65
C THR A 45 15.73 4.45 12.56
N GLY A 46 15.51 4.41 13.88
CA GLY A 46 16.57 4.41 14.88
C GLY A 46 16.94 3.07 15.50
N LYS A 47 16.65 1.91 14.89
CA LYS A 47 17.20 0.59 15.27
C LYS A 47 17.20 -0.33 14.05
N CYS A 48 18.19 -0.21 13.18
CA CYS A 48 18.43 -1.22 12.15
C CYS A 48 19.01 -2.47 12.82
N LEU A 49 18.20 -3.20 13.58
CA LEU A 49 18.53 -4.57 13.97
C LEU A 49 18.81 -5.33 12.67
N ALA A 50 20.00 -5.94 12.57
CA ALA A 50 20.27 -6.84 11.47
C ALA A 50 19.21 -7.93 11.50
N PRO A 51 18.51 -8.19 10.37
CA PRO A 51 17.60 -9.29 10.37
C PRO A 51 18.43 -10.53 10.64
N LYS A 52 18.10 -11.24 11.71
CA LYS A 52 18.66 -12.57 11.91
C LYS A 52 18.02 -13.44 10.85
N MET A 53 18.67 -13.54 9.70
CA MET A 53 18.42 -14.63 8.78
C MET A 53 18.65 -15.91 9.59
N SER A 54 17.60 -16.71 9.76
CA SER A 54 17.69 -18.01 10.41
C SER A 54 18.53 -18.95 9.53
N GLY A 55 19.85 -18.82 9.62
CA GLY A 55 20.88 -19.53 8.87
C GLY A 55 22.25 -18.96 9.23
N ASN A 56 23.24 -19.84 9.42
CA ASN A 56 24.58 -19.55 9.95
C ASN A 56 25.18 -18.18 9.56
N GLN A 57 25.80 -17.51 10.53
CA GLN A 57 26.37 -16.14 10.46
C GLN A 57 27.59 -15.98 9.51
N GLY A 58 27.74 -16.83 8.48
CA GLY A 58 28.79 -16.77 7.47
C GLY A 58 28.37 -16.25 6.09
N ASP A 59 27.07 -16.06 5.82
CA ASP A 59 26.55 -15.87 4.45
C ASP A 59 26.25 -14.42 4.02
N GLU A 60 26.25 -13.43 4.92
CA GLU A 60 25.92 -12.03 4.56
C GLU A 60 26.87 -11.43 3.49
N SER A 61 28.10 -11.92 3.42
CA SER A 61 29.05 -11.50 2.38
C SER A 61 28.75 -12.14 1.01
N LEU A 62 28.18 -13.34 1.00
CA LEU A 62 28.00 -14.18 -0.20
C LEU A 62 26.69 -13.90 -0.95
N LEU A 63 25.76 -13.15 -0.35
CA LEU A 63 24.54 -12.75 -1.05
C LEU A 63 24.84 -11.81 -2.25
N PRO A 64 24.19 -12.01 -3.40
CA PRO A 64 24.31 -11.12 -4.56
C PRO A 64 23.83 -9.71 -4.22
N ARG A 65 24.34 -8.71 -4.94
CA ARG A 65 24.06 -7.28 -4.70
C ARG A 65 22.56 -6.98 -4.56
N ASP A 66 21.74 -7.54 -5.45
CA ASP A 66 20.31 -7.25 -5.49
C ASP A 66 19.55 -7.85 -4.30
N ALA A 67 20.00 -9.00 -3.79
CA ALA A 67 19.46 -9.58 -2.56
C ALA A 67 19.77 -8.69 -1.33
N LYS A 68 20.95 -8.05 -1.30
CA LYS A 68 21.30 -7.07 -0.25
C LYS A 68 20.45 -5.80 -0.32
N ILE A 69 20.06 -5.38 -1.53
CA ILE A 69 19.16 -4.23 -1.71
C ILE A 69 17.76 -4.58 -1.20
N ILE A 70 17.23 -5.76 -1.56
CA ILE A 70 15.93 -6.22 -1.08
C ILE A 70 15.91 -6.37 0.45
N SER A 71 16.97 -6.91 1.05
CA SER A 71 17.06 -7.02 2.51
C SER A 71 17.13 -5.65 3.21
N ALA A 72 17.80 -4.67 2.60
CA ALA A 72 17.80 -3.29 3.09
C ALA A 72 16.40 -2.64 3.00
N ILE A 73 15.65 -2.90 1.92
CA ILE A 73 14.27 -2.43 1.77
C ILE A 73 13.38 -3.05 2.85
N LEU A 74 13.44 -4.37 3.06
CA LEU A 74 12.65 -5.04 4.10
C LEU A 74 12.94 -4.47 5.50
N ARG A 75 14.21 -4.15 5.79
CA ARG A 75 14.60 -3.50 7.04
C ARG A 75 14.01 -2.09 7.17
N SER A 76 14.00 -1.31 6.08
CA SER A 76 13.39 0.03 6.08
C SER A 76 11.88 0.01 6.35
N LEU A 77 11.22 -1.10 6.04
CA LEU A 77 9.82 -1.34 6.33
C LEU A 77 9.57 -1.81 7.78
N GLY A 78 10.63 -2.02 8.57
CA GLY A 78 10.55 -2.49 9.96
C GLY A 78 10.42 -4.00 10.10
N ILE A 79 10.77 -4.77 9.06
CA ILE A 79 10.73 -6.24 9.12
C ILE A 79 12.10 -6.76 9.58
N GLU A 80 12.15 -7.27 10.81
CA GLU A 80 13.39 -7.73 11.46
C GLU A 80 13.67 -9.23 11.25
N GLU A 81 12.68 -10.06 10.90
CA GLU A 81 12.89 -11.48 10.63
C GLU A 81 12.15 -11.90 9.36
N CYS A 82 12.87 -12.49 8.41
CA CYS A 82 12.34 -13.02 7.16
C CYS A 82 12.98 -14.36 6.82
N GLU A 83 12.22 -15.25 6.19
CA GLU A 83 12.77 -16.46 5.58
C GLU A 83 13.61 -16.09 4.33
N PRO A 84 14.79 -16.69 4.11
CA PRO A 84 15.62 -16.41 2.94
C PRO A 84 14.89 -16.62 1.60
N ARG A 85 13.90 -17.53 1.55
CA ARG A 85 13.08 -17.77 0.34
C ARG A 85 12.29 -16.54 -0.10
N VAL A 86 11.87 -15.69 0.83
CA VAL A 86 11.10 -14.47 0.51
C VAL A 86 11.94 -13.51 -0.33
N ILE A 87 13.23 -13.39 -0.04
CA ILE A 87 14.13 -12.53 -0.81
C ILE A 87 14.23 -13.01 -2.27
N VAL A 88 14.34 -14.32 -2.48
CA VAL A 88 14.39 -14.93 -3.81
C VAL A 88 13.07 -14.70 -4.56
N GLN A 89 11.93 -14.87 -3.89
CA GLN A 89 10.61 -14.63 -4.49
C GLN A 89 10.40 -13.16 -4.87
N LEU A 90 10.81 -12.22 -4.01
CA LEU A 90 10.74 -10.80 -4.31
C LEU A 90 11.65 -10.40 -5.47
N LEU A 91 12.83 -11.02 -5.55
CA LEU A 91 13.75 -10.82 -6.67
C LEU A 91 13.15 -11.35 -7.97
N GLU A 92 12.60 -12.57 -7.97
CA GLU A 92 11.92 -13.16 -9.13
C GLU A 92 10.73 -12.31 -9.58
N PHE A 93 9.94 -11.81 -8.63
CA PHE A 93 8.84 -10.88 -8.90
C PHE A 93 9.33 -9.60 -9.57
N ALA A 94 10.38 -8.96 -9.04
CA ALA A 94 10.94 -7.73 -9.59
C ALA A 94 11.40 -7.94 -11.04
N TYR A 95 12.14 -9.03 -11.32
CA TYR A 95 12.57 -9.35 -12.68
C TYR A 95 11.38 -9.61 -13.61
N LYS A 96 10.42 -10.45 -13.21
CA LYS A 96 9.23 -10.74 -14.02
C LYS A 96 8.41 -9.48 -14.31
N TYR A 97 8.25 -8.61 -13.31
CA TYR A 97 7.52 -7.35 -13.47
C TYR A 97 8.23 -6.42 -14.44
N SER A 98 9.53 -6.16 -14.25
CA SER A 98 10.32 -5.27 -15.11
C SER A 98 10.40 -5.78 -16.55
N THR A 99 10.65 -7.08 -16.75
CA THR A 99 10.64 -7.68 -18.09
C THR A 99 9.26 -7.57 -18.74
N GLY A 100 8.19 -7.84 -17.99
CA GLY A 100 6.83 -7.68 -18.48
C GLY A 100 6.51 -6.25 -18.90
N VAL A 101 6.94 -5.24 -18.14
CA VAL A 101 6.76 -3.82 -18.49
C VAL A 101 7.56 -3.45 -19.75
N MET A 102 8.78 -3.96 -19.88
CA MET A 102 9.62 -3.71 -21.07
C MET A 102 9.03 -4.34 -22.34
N LEU A 103 8.45 -5.53 -22.24
CA LEU A 103 7.78 -6.19 -23.36
C LEU A 103 6.54 -5.40 -23.84
N ASP A 104 5.72 -4.93 -22.90
CA ASP A 104 4.56 -4.11 -23.24
C ASP A 104 4.98 -2.77 -23.85
N ALA A 105 6.03 -2.13 -23.31
CA ALA A 105 6.59 -0.89 -23.85
C ALA A 105 7.16 -1.08 -25.26
N GLN A 106 7.81 -2.21 -25.55
CA GLN A 106 8.24 -2.55 -26.92
C GLN A 106 7.04 -2.71 -27.86
N GLY A 107 5.95 -3.31 -27.40
CA GLY A 107 4.69 -3.38 -28.15
C GLY A 107 4.16 -1.98 -28.51
N TYR A 108 4.18 -1.05 -27.55
CA TYR A 108 3.75 0.33 -27.77
C TYR A 108 4.68 1.11 -28.70
N ALA A 109 6.00 0.94 -28.60
CA ALA A 109 6.94 1.58 -29.52
C ALA A 109 6.72 1.13 -30.97
N ARG A 110 6.47 -0.18 -31.18
CA ARG A 110 6.09 -0.74 -32.49
C ARG A 110 4.79 -0.15 -33.04
N HIS A 111 3.81 0.11 -32.19
CA HIS A 111 2.57 0.79 -32.59
C HIS A 111 2.79 2.23 -33.07
N CYS A 112 3.86 2.88 -32.61
CA CYS A 112 4.26 4.22 -33.07
C CYS A 112 5.33 4.17 -34.17
N GLU A 113 5.57 3.00 -34.79
CA GLU A 113 6.59 2.77 -35.82
C GLU A 113 8.01 3.19 -35.38
N SER A 114 8.26 3.23 -34.07
CA SER A 114 9.56 3.58 -33.50
C SER A 114 10.31 2.33 -33.08
N GLU A 115 11.57 2.22 -33.51
CA GLU A 115 12.45 1.12 -33.11
C GLU A 115 13.05 1.33 -31.70
N THR A 116 13.02 2.57 -31.21
CA THR A 116 13.58 2.95 -29.91
C THR A 116 12.51 3.11 -28.85
N ILE A 117 12.66 2.42 -27.71
CA ILE A 117 11.75 2.54 -26.57
C ILE A 117 11.91 3.93 -25.92
N THR A 118 10.83 4.70 -25.87
CA THR A 118 10.80 6.03 -25.26
C THR A 118 10.23 5.97 -23.84
N GLN A 119 10.55 6.98 -23.01
CA GLN A 119 9.99 7.11 -21.65
C GLN A 119 8.45 7.10 -21.63
N LYS A 120 7.80 7.59 -22.69
CA LYS A 120 6.34 7.61 -22.82
C LYS A 120 5.76 6.19 -22.88
N ASP A 121 6.43 5.29 -23.61
CA ASP A 121 6.01 3.90 -23.77
C ASP A 121 6.12 3.14 -22.45
N ILE A 122 7.19 3.38 -21.70
CA ILE A 122 7.39 2.81 -20.35
C ILE A 122 6.32 3.34 -19.39
N LYS A 123 6.03 4.65 -19.41
CA LYS A 123 5.00 5.24 -18.56
C LYS A 123 3.62 4.66 -18.86
N LEU A 124 3.27 4.52 -20.13
CA LEU A 124 2.02 3.91 -20.56
C LEU A 124 1.94 2.44 -20.12
N ALA A 125 3.02 1.67 -20.29
CA ALA A 125 3.09 0.27 -19.86
C ALA A 125 2.87 0.10 -18.36
N ILE A 126 3.52 0.95 -17.54
CA ILE A 126 3.33 0.92 -16.09
C ILE A 126 1.89 1.30 -15.71
N GLN A 127 1.32 2.33 -16.34
CA GLN A 127 -0.06 2.75 -16.06
C GLN A 127 -1.09 1.66 -16.38
N THR A 128 -0.95 1.02 -17.55
CA THR A 128 -1.83 -0.08 -17.96
C THR A 128 -1.70 -1.26 -16.99
N LYS A 129 -0.47 -1.71 -16.71
CA LYS A 129 -0.26 -2.85 -15.80
C LYS A 129 -0.69 -2.55 -14.37
N SER A 130 -0.40 -1.36 -13.86
CA SER A 130 -0.81 -0.97 -12.52
C SER A 130 -2.32 -1.00 -12.37
N SER A 131 -3.06 -0.60 -13.39
CA SER A 131 -4.53 -0.58 -13.35
C SER A 131 -5.14 -1.99 -13.35
N GLN A 132 -4.44 -2.98 -13.91
CA GLN A 132 -4.90 -4.37 -13.97
C GLN A 132 -4.50 -5.19 -12.74
N GLN A 133 -3.29 -4.97 -12.22
CA GLN A 133 -2.69 -5.83 -11.18
C GLN A 133 -2.72 -5.20 -9.79
N PHE A 134 -2.70 -3.87 -9.68
CA PHE A 134 -2.72 -3.17 -8.40
C PHE A 134 -4.04 -2.46 -8.23
N LEU A 135 -4.89 -3.02 -7.37
CA LEU A 135 -6.14 -2.37 -7.01
C LEU A 135 -5.87 -1.35 -5.89
N PRO A 136 -6.08 -0.04 -6.13
CA PRO A 136 -6.11 0.91 -5.03
C PRO A 136 -7.27 0.54 -4.10
N ALA A 137 -7.18 0.97 -2.84
CA ALA A 137 -8.29 0.81 -1.91
C ALA A 137 -9.56 1.42 -2.54
N PRO A 138 -10.70 0.70 -2.55
CA PRO A 138 -11.92 1.18 -3.17
C PRO A 138 -12.36 2.48 -2.50
N SER A 139 -12.84 3.43 -3.31
CA SER A 139 -13.23 4.74 -2.79
C SER A 139 -14.42 4.62 -1.84
N ARG A 140 -14.44 5.45 -0.78
CA ARG A 140 -15.53 5.46 0.19
C ARG A 140 -16.90 5.68 -0.47
N ASN A 141 -16.96 6.55 -1.49
CA ASN A 141 -18.19 6.87 -2.18
C ASN A 141 -18.76 5.65 -2.92
N LEU A 142 -17.89 4.83 -3.53
CA LEU A 142 -18.30 3.59 -4.17
C LEU A 142 -18.89 2.61 -3.14
N LEU A 143 -18.19 2.40 -2.01
CA LEU A 143 -18.67 1.55 -0.93
C LEU A 143 -20.00 2.04 -0.34
N GLN A 144 -20.15 3.35 -0.17
CA GLN A 144 -21.36 3.97 0.35
C GLN A 144 -22.54 3.78 -0.62
N ALA A 145 -22.34 4.00 -1.92
CA ALA A 145 -23.38 3.77 -2.94
C ALA A 145 -23.80 2.29 -3.02
N THR A 146 -22.84 1.35 -2.92
CA THR A 146 -23.13 -0.08 -2.83
C THR A 146 -23.88 -0.41 -1.55
N ALA A 147 -23.47 0.14 -0.40
CA ALA A 147 -24.14 -0.05 0.87
C ALA A 147 -25.58 0.48 0.84
N GLU A 148 -25.83 1.65 0.26
CA GLU A 148 -27.18 2.20 0.10
C GLU A 148 -28.07 1.32 -0.78
N SER A 149 -27.52 0.79 -1.88
CA SER A 149 -28.24 -0.15 -2.75
C SER A 149 -28.62 -1.45 -2.03
N ILE A 150 -27.68 -2.01 -1.25
CA ILE A 150 -27.91 -3.26 -0.49
C ILE A 150 -28.86 -3.02 0.68
N ASN A 151 -28.63 -1.96 1.45
CA ASN A 151 -29.37 -1.65 2.67
C ASN A 151 -30.77 -1.08 2.41
N LYS A 152 -31.13 -0.80 1.14
CA LYS A 152 -32.50 -0.43 0.76
C LYS A 152 -33.49 -1.56 1.00
N ASN A 153 -33.04 -2.81 0.88
CA ASN A 153 -33.89 -3.97 1.12
C ASN A 153 -33.99 -4.23 2.63
N PRO A 154 -35.21 -4.23 3.21
CA PRO A 154 -35.36 -4.52 4.63
C PRO A 154 -34.92 -5.95 4.91
N LEU A 155 -34.43 -6.17 6.14
CA LEU A 155 -34.07 -7.51 6.61
C LEU A 155 -35.30 -8.43 6.58
N SER A 156 -35.12 -9.69 6.22
CA SER A 156 -36.15 -10.71 6.41
C SER A 156 -36.47 -10.86 7.89
N MET A 157 -37.76 -10.98 8.20
CA MET A 157 -38.19 -11.19 9.58
C MET A 157 -37.61 -12.49 10.12
N PRO A 158 -37.03 -12.50 11.33
CA PRO A 158 -36.59 -13.74 11.97
C PRO A 158 -37.80 -14.61 12.32
N ASP A 159 -37.68 -15.91 12.12
CA ASP A 159 -38.68 -16.88 12.55
C ASP A 159 -38.75 -16.90 14.10
N ALA A 160 -39.94 -17.14 14.66
CA ALA A 160 -40.14 -17.14 16.12
C ALA A 160 -39.45 -18.33 16.82
N GLU A 161 -39.05 -19.34 16.05
CA GLU A 161 -38.40 -20.54 16.51
C GLU A 161 -36.88 -20.32 16.51
N ASN A 162 -36.21 -20.69 17.61
CA ASN A 162 -34.77 -20.48 17.80
C ASN A 162 -33.92 -21.52 17.03
N LEU A 163 -34.27 -21.78 15.77
CA LEU A 163 -33.67 -22.77 14.89
C LEU A 163 -32.72 -22.11 13.88
N ILE A 164 -31.72 -22.87 13.40
CA ILE A 164 -30.80 -22.42 12.36
C ILE A 164 -31.49 -22.55 11.00
N ARG A 165 -31.71 -21.43 10.31
CA ARG A 165 -32.31 -21.43 8.97
C ARG A 165 -31.30 -21.89 7.92
N VAL A 166 -31.53 -23.06 7.36
CA VAL A 166 -30.73 -23.62 6.27
C VAL A 166 -31.25 -23.09 4.92
N PRO A 167 -30.38 -22.70 3.95
CA PRO A 167 -30.79 -22.45 2.58
C PRO A 167 -31.64 -23.59 2.00
N ASN A 168 -32.53 -23.32 1.03
CA ASN A 168 -33.33 -24.40 0.44
C ASN A 168 -32.43 -25.47 -0.22
N LEU A 169 -32.91 -26.71 -0.34
CA LEU A 169 -32.14 -27.85 -0.89
C LEU A 169 -31.57 -27.58 -2.30
N LYS A 170 -32.21 -26.71 -3.09
CA LYS A 170 -31.76 -26.33 -4.44
C LYS A 170 -30.64 -25.27 -4.44
N SER A 171 -30.55 -24.48 -3.38
CA SER A 171 -29.61 -23.36 -3.21
C SER A 171 -28.46 -23.69 -2.28
N GLY A 172 -28.64 -24.69 -1.41
CA GLY A 172 -27.62 -25.15 -0.49
C GLY A 172 -26.95 -26.43 -1.01
N MET A 173 -25.64 -26.51 -0.81
CA MET A 173 -24.83 -27.66 -1.17
C MET A 173 -24.87 -28.67 0.00
N TYR A 174 -25.90 -29.52 0.06
CA TYR A 174 -26.12 -30.46 1.18
C TYR A 174 -25.55 -31.87 0.95
N GLY A 175 -25.08 -32.14 -0.26
CA GLY A 175 -24.47 -33.40 -0.64
C GLY A 175 -24.09 -33.32 -2.11
N MET A 176 -22.81 -33.56 -2.41
CA MET A 176 -22.35 -33.66 -3.79
C MET A 176 -22.59 -35.12 -4.21
N GLU A 177 -23.70 -35.38 -4.88
CA GLU A 177 -23.94 -36.67 -5.51
C GLU A 177 -23.03 -36.75 -6.74
N PHE A 178 -21.90 -37.44 -6.59
CA PHE A 178 -21.04 -37.79 -7.72
C PHE A 178 -21.57 -39.09 -8.31
N GLU A 179 -22.23 -39.01 -9.46
CA GLU A 179 -22.46 -40.20 -10.28
C GLU A 179 -21.13 -40.58 -10.93
N LEU A 180 -20.59 -41.74 -10.57
CA LEU A 180 -19.47 -42.34 -11.29
C LEU A 180 -20.03 -42.82 -12.62
N GLY A 181 -19.66 -42.16 -13.72
CA GLY A 181 -19.93 -42.69 -15.06
C GLY A 181 -19.33 -44.09 -15.15
N GLU A 182 -20.15 -45.07 -15.56
CA GLU A 182 -19.64 -46.41 -15.87
C GLU A 182 -18.50 -46.25 -16.88
N ALA A 183 -17.30 -46.70 -16.49
CA ALA A 183 -16.18 -46.73 -17.42
C ALA A 183 -16.55 -47.72 -18.51
N ASP A 184 -16.77 -47.23 -19.74
CA ASP A 184 -16.98 -48.07 -20.91
C ASP A 184 -15.85 -49.11 -20.98
N GLU A 185 -16.15 -50.35 -20.59
CA GLU A 185 -15.30 -51.49 -20.88
C GLU A 185 -15.26 -51.60 -22.41
N THR A 186 -14.21 -51.07 -23.04
CA THR A 186 -13.88 -51.40 -24.42
C THR A 186 -13.75 -52.90 -24.50
N ASN A 187 -14.83 -53.52 -24.97
CA ASN A 187 -14.96 -54.93 -25.24
C ASN A 187 -13.97 -55.27 -26.35
N ASN A 188 -12.76 -55.66 -25.97
CA ASN A 188 -11.80 -56.31 -26.87
C ASN A 188 -12.35 -57.70 -27.17
N ASN A 189 -13.24 -57.80 -28.16
CA ASN A 189 -13.53 -59.05 -28.83
C ASN A 189 -13.22 -58.88 -30.33
N ASP A 190 -12.27 -59.71 -30.76
CA ASP A 190 -11.90 -60.13 -32.11
C ASP A 190 -11.26 -59.14 -33.10
#